data_AF-A0A6F9DFX4-F1
#
_entry.id   AF-A0A6F9DFX4-F1
#
_cell.length_a   1.000
_cell.length_b   1.000
_cell.length_c   1.000
_cell.angle_alpha   90.00
_cell.angle_beta   90.00
_cell.angle_gamma   90.00
#
_symmetry.space_group_name_H-M   'P 1'
#
loop_
_entity.id
_entity.type
_entity.pdbx_description
1 polymer ?
#
loop_
_entity_poly.entity_id
_entity_poly.type
_entity_poly.pdbx_seq_one_letter_code
_entity_poly.pdbx_strand_id
1 'polypeptide(L)'
;MLSTTEDDEDAGPSVESINPEERIQARRLRIQKRIEQQKREALGEDVAAKLETSDEVGKGKEQIEESRNRLVKLRSDGFELVTNVRVAGDAREMQHRIQDAENRHARVEKLEAEAKASSEKFDEISRRWSAAHMKEIPHDLHDMLVEQTRSCDTVVDEKNKLINHLQLELKQKDDDYVKDLKKQSEDVDLMIERMEEQVKNLTKSYRDELLQIENAFVDERSTALKNQRKKWDGTVSQRGEREEDYLKMRFKRVEDHENQLDSLRTNDTEEYNMVKIKLETDVQILEQQLQQMKATYQLNQEKLEYNFQVLKKRDEENTITKSQQKRKITRLQDALNSFRIKLSKQEKHYKDENQSLVDEYKRIADQYKELHKKMRHFSATDRKKFEDVWRMNEEEVQSLVEKVLKADETIHHQQLGLPWHPPEKSFLKTSGPLEIQESDPRPTATSFAKEVLASSEASTTMQKSDAEVEIKVAPNVGCC
;
A
#
# COMPACT_ATOMS: atom_id res chain seq x y z
N MET A 1 -16.26 -47.01 73.60
CA MET A 1 -16.44 -47.65 72.27
C MET A 1 -16.28 -46.52 71.26
N LEU A 2 -15.17 -46.51 70.51
CA LEU A 2 -15.13 -46.93 69.09
C LEU A 2 -16.08 -46.04 68.25
N SER A 3 -15.54 -45.02 67.58
CA SER A 3 -15.09 -45.07 66.17
C SER A 3 -16.30 -45.07 65.22
N THR A 4 -16.44 -44.17 64.23
CA THR A 4 -15.42 -43.67 63.28
C THR A 4 -15.47 -42.15 63.04
N THR A 5 -14.33 -41.60 62.59
CA THR A 5 -14.24 -40.33 61.86
C THR A 5 -14.35 -40.62 60.37
N GLU A 6 -15.41 -40.15 59.71
CA GLU A 6 -15.67 -40.31 58.27
C GLU A 6 -16.03 -38.94 57.66
N ASP A 7 -15.06 -38.02 57.67
CA ASP A 7 -15.20 -36.64 57.13
C ASP A 7 -14.07 -36.30 56.11
N ASP A 8 -13.45 -37.31 55.49
CA ASP A 8 -12.27 -37.16 54.60
C ASP A 8 -12.48 -37.78 53.18
N GLU A 9 -13.71 -37.80 52.65
CA GLU A 9 -14.01 -38.29 51.28
C GLU A 9 -14.72 -37.27 50.34
N ASP A 10 -14.43 -35.96 50.47
CA ASP A 10 -14.67 -34.99 49.38
C ASP A 10 -13.51 -34.00 49.17
N ALA A 11 -12.28 -34.53 49.28
CA ALA A 11 -11.07 -33.82 48.84
C ALA A 11 -10.97 -33.88 47.30
N GLY A 12 -11.68 -32.97 46.62
CA GLY A 12 -11.63 -32.83 45.15
C GLY A 12 -10.20 -32.73 44.57
N PRO A 13 -10.01 -33.01 43.27
CA PRO A 13 -8.71 -33.34 42.68
C PRO A 13 -7.59 -32.37 43.07
N SER A 14 -6.58 -32.90 43.75
CA SER A 14 -5.47 -32.13 44.34
C SER A 14 -4.28 -31.99 43.38
N VAL A 15 -3.61 -30.84 43.44
CA VAL A 15 -2.37 -30.56 42.69
C VAL A 15 -1.20 -31.42 43.21
N GLU A 16 -1.31 -31.93 44.43
CA GLU A 16 -0.31 -32.77 45.12
C GLU A 16 -0.62 -34.27 45.04
N SER A 17 -1.70 -34.67 44.36
CA SER A 17 -2.01 -36.09 44.14
C SER A 17 -0.86 -36.81 43.43
N ILE A 18 -0.64 -38.08 43.79
CA ILE A 18 0.33 -38.98 43.14
C ILE A 18 -0.10 -39.25 41.69
N ASN A 19 -1.40 -39.31 41.42
CA ASN A 19 -1.98 -39.60 40.12
C ASN A 19 -1.77 -38.42 39.14
N PRO A 20 -1.11 -38.63 37.97
CA PRO A 20 -0.88 -37.56 37.00
C PRO A 20 -2.17 -36.98 36.41
N GLU A 21 -3.25 -37.76 36.29
CA GLU A 21 -4.52 -37.28 35.72
C GLU A 21 -5.24 -36.32 36.66
N GLU A 22 -5.32 -36.64 37.95
CA GLU A 22 -5.87 -35.75 38.98
C GLU A 22 -5.10 -34.43 39.06
N ARG A 23 -3.76 -34.46 38.98
CA ARG A 23 -2.96 -33.21 38.92
C ARG A 23 -3.28 -32.37 37.68
N ILE A 24 -3.56 -32.98 36.54
CA ILE A 24 -3.96 -32.27 35.31
C ILE A 24 -5.36 -31.67 35.47
N GLN A 25 -6.31 -32.41 36.05
CA GLN A 25 -7.66 -31.92 36.33
C GLN A 25 -7.65 -30.78 37.36
N ALA A 26 -6.90 -30.92 38.46
CA ALA A 26 -6.68 -29.89 39.47
C ALA A 26 -6.13 -28.59 38.86
N ARG A 27 -5.13 -28.70 37.98
CA ARG A 27 -4.54 -27.56 37.26
C ARG A 27 -5.55 -26.93 36.29
N ARG A 28 -6.31 -27.72 35.54
CA ARG A 28 -7.38 -27.22 34.65
C ARG A 28 -8.44 -26.45 35.43
N LEU A 29 -8.94 -27.00 36.53
CA LEU A 29 -9.91 -26.34 37.41
C LEU A 29 -9.37 -25.04 38.02
N ARG A 30 -8.08 -25.01 38.41
CA ARG A 30 -7.43 -23.80 38.93
C ARG A 30 -7.27 -22.70 37.87
N ILE A 31 -6.93 -23.08 36.63
CA ILE A 31 -6.87 -22.16 35.49
C ILE A 31 -8.27 -21.66 35.13
N GLN A 32 -9.26 -22.54 35.09
CA GLN A 32 -10.66 -22.20 34.79
C GLN A 32 -11.23 -21.22 35.84
N LYS A 33 -11.04 -21.49 37.14
CA LYS A 33 -11.40 -20.55 38.22
C LYS A 33 -10.70 -19.20 38.08
N ARG A 34 -9.43 -19.15 37.68
CA ARG A 34 -8.70 -17.89 37.45
C ARG A 34 -9.23 -17.11 36.24
N ILE A 35 -9.57 -17.79 35.14
CA ILE A 35 -10.19 -17.17 33.96
C ILE A 35 -11.60 -16.66 34.29
N GLU A 36 -12.38 -17.43 35.04
CA GLU A 36 -13.73 -17.07 35.48
C GLU A 36 -13.70 -15.88 36.46
N GLN A 37 -12.75 -15.85 37.38
CA GLN A 37 -12.49 -14.69 38.25
C GLN A 37 -12.13 -13.44 37.43
N GLN A 38 -11.17 -13.52 36.50
CA GLN A 38 -10.83 -12.39 35.62
C GLN A 38 -12.02 -11.93 34.77
N LYS A 39 -12.91 -12.85 34.38
CA LYS A 39 -14.13 -12.54 33.63
C LYS A 39 -15.18 -11.81 34.49
N ARG A 40 -15.32 -12.17 35.77
CA ARG A 40 -16.17 -11.44 36.74
C ARG A 40 -15.62 -10.05 37.04
N GLU A 41 -14.31 -9.96 37.31
CA GLU A 41 -13.60 -8.68 37.51
C GLU A 41 -13.77 -7.75 36.28
N ALA A 42 -13.68 -8.28 35.06
CA ALA A 42 -13.91 -7.53 33.83
C ALA A 42 -15.38 -7.16 33.56
N LEU A 43 -16.35 -7.86 34.16
CA LEU A 43 -17.78 -7.50 34.10
C LEU A 43 -18.18 -6.45 35.15
N GLY A 44 -17.29 -6.11 36.09
CA GLY A 44 -17.65 -5.27 37.23
C GLY A 44 -18.59 -5.95 38.23
N GLU A 45 -18.66 -7.29 38.23
CA GLU A 45 -19.35 -8.06 39.26
C GLU A 45 -18.49 -8.04 40.54
N ASP A 46 -18.76 -7.04 41.38
CA ASP A 46 -18.04 -6.82 42.62
C ASP A 46 -18.13 -8.04 43.55
N VAL A 47 -16.98 -8.54 44.01
CA VAL A 47 -16.88 -9.72 44.91
C VAL A 47 -17.48 -9.41 46.30
N ALA A 48 -17.84 -8.15 46.54
CA ALA A 48 -18.70 -7.71 47.63
C ALA A 48 -20.13 -8.30 47.60
N ALA A 49 -20.55 -8.95 46.51
CA ALA A 49 -21.64 -9.94 46.52
C ALA A 49 -21.21 -11.22 47.27
N LYS A 50 -20.83 -11.07 48.55
CA LYS A 50 -21.10 -12.09 49.57
C LYS A 50 -22.55 -12.53 49.39
N LEU A 51 -22.84 -13.79 49.71
CA LEU A 51 -24.21 -14.20 49.92
C LEU A 51 -24.86 -13.20 50.88
N GLU A 52 -25.87 -12.46 50.41
CA GLU A 52 -26.91 -11.94 51.27
C GLU A 52 -27.66 -13.16 51.81
N THR A 53 -27.04 -13.85 52.77
CA THR A 53 -27.77 -14.65 53.75
C THR A 53 -28.68 -13.64 54.44
N SER A 54 -29.94 -13.64 54.00
CA SER A 54 -31.00 -12.77 54.48
C SER A 54 -31.38 -13.16 55.90
N ASP A 55 -30.46 -12.86 56.83
CA ASP A 55 -30.66 -12.86 58.27
C ASP A 55 -31.38 -11.58 58.72
N GLU A 56 -31.64 -10.64 57.79
CA GLU A 56 -32.75 -9.70 57.94
C GLU A 56 -34.06 -10.50 58.00
N VAL A 57 -34.59 -10.59 59.21
CA VAL A 57 -35.93 -11.15 59.48
C VAL A 57 -36.95 -10.33 58.68
N GLY A 58 -37.45 -10.91 57.59
CA GLY A 58 -38.45 -10.26 56.72
C GLY A 58 -39.65 -9.74 57.52
N LYS A 59 -40.23 -8.62 57.09
CA LYS A 59 -41.26 -7.88 57.84
C LYS A 59 -42.45 -8.74 58.24
N GLY A 60 -42.86 -9.72 57.42
CA GLY A 60 -43.90 -10.67 57.77
C GLY A 60 -43.51 -11.61 58.93
N LYS A 61 -42.24 -11.98 59.06
CA LYS A 61 -41.73 -12.77 60.20
C LYS A 61 -41.63 -11.93 61.48
N GLU A 62 -41.20 -10.67 61.37
CA GLU A 62 -41.19 -9.73 62.51
C GLU A 62 -42.61 -9.52 63.05
N GLN A 63 -43.58 -9.28 62.14
CA GLN A 63 -44.99 -9.16 62.47
C GLN A 63 -45.56 -10.43 63.13
N ILE A 64 -45.16 -11.64 62.71
CA ILE A 64 -45.59 -12.90 63.36
C ILE A 64 -45.19 -12.92 64.84
N GLU A 65 -43.94 -12.58 65.17
CA GLU A 65 -43.47 -12.60 66.57
C GLU A 65 -44.10 -11.45 67.38
N GLU A 66 -44.31 -10.27 66.81
CA GLU A 66 -45.03 -9.19 67.49
C GLU A 66 -46.49 -9.59 67.80
N SER A 67 -47.22 -10.10 66.80
CA SER A 67 -48.58 -10.62 66.93
C SER A 67 -48.67 -11.76 67.94
N ARG A 68 -47.69 -12.68 67.95
CA ARG A 68 -47.60 -13.77 68.92
C ARG A 68 -47.46 -13.23 70.35
N ASN A 69 -46.61 -12.24 70.56
CA ASN A 69 -46.41 -11.61 71.87
C ASN A 69 -47.66 -10.86 72.34
N ARG A 70 -48.34 -10.11 71.44
CA ARG A 70 -49.64 -9.48 71.74
C ARG A 70 -50.69 -10.49 72.18
N LEU A 71 -50.83 -11.61 71.45
CA LEU A 71 -51.81 -12.66 71.76
C LEU A 71 -51.49 -13.43 73.05
N VAL A 72 -50.22 -13.71 73.34
CA VAL A 72 -49.80 -14.34 74.60
C VAL A 72 -50.13 -13.45 75.79
N LYS A 73 -49.87 -12.13 75.69
CA LYS A 73 -50.23 -11.17 76.73
C LYS A 73 -51.74 -11.09 76.93
N LEU A 74 -52.51 -10.86 75.87
CA LEU A 74 -53.97 -10.80 75.94
C LEU A 74 -54.60 -12.06 76.57
N ARG A 75 -54.02 -13.23 76.28
CA ARG A 75 -54.43 -14.50 76.90
C ARG A 75 -54.12 -14.53 78.40
N SER A 76 -52.96 -14.03 78.83
CA SER A 76 -52.60 -13.94 80.26
C SER A 76 -53.54 -13.00 81.01
N ASP A 77 -53.67 -11.76 80.51
CA ASP A 77 -54.51 -10.71 81.10
C ASP A 77 -55.98 -11.20 81.22
N GLY A 78 -56.48 -11.92 80.20
CA GLY A 78 -57.81 -12.55 80.22
C GLY A 78 -57.95 -13.67 81.27
N PHE A 79 -56.93 -14.54 81.43
CA PHE A 79 -56.96 -15.58 82.46
C PHE A 79 -56.93 -14.99 83.88
N GLU A 80 -56.25 -13.87 84.09
CA GLU A 80 -56.26 -13.14 85.37
C GLU A 80 -57.66 -12.61 85.68
N LEU A 81 -58.35 -11.99 84.70
CA LEU A 81 -59.73 -11.49 84.87
C LEU A 81 -60.73 -12.57 85.30
N VAL A 82 -60.63 -13.78 84.76
CA VAL A 82 -61.46 -14.94 85.16
C VAL A 82 -61.01 -15.48 86.52
N THR A 83 -59.70 -15.63 86.75
CA THR A 83 -59.13 -16.16 88.00
C THR A 83 -59.47 -15.29 89.21
N ASN A 84 -59.56 -13.97 89.01
CA ASN A 84 -59.95 -13.01 90.07
C ASN A 84 -61.34 -13.30 90.68
N VAL A 85 -62.28 -13.87 89.90
CA VAL A 85 -63.59 -14.29 90.45
C VAL A 85 -63.41 -15.46 91.42
N ARG A 86 -62.63 -16.48 91.03
CA ARG A 86 -62.33 -17.64 91.88
C ARG A 86 -61.61 -17.22 93.16
N VAL A 87 -60.58 -16.37 93.05
CA VAL A 87 -59.80 -15.89 94.22
C VAL A 87 -60.69 -15.09 95.19
N ALA A 88 -61.64 -14.30 94.68
CA ALA A 88 -62.62 -13.60 95.52
C ALA A 88 -63.60 -14.58 96.21
N GLY A 89 -64.02 -15.64 95.51
CA GLY A 89 -64.81 -16.74 96.07
C GLY A 89 -64.08 -17.49 97.19
N ASP A 90 -62.83 -17.91 96.93
CA ASP A 90 -61.97 -18.59 97.90
C ASP A 90 -61.75 -17.74 99.16
N ALA A 91 -61.55 -16.43 99.01
CA ALA A 91 -61.40 -15.49 100.12
C ALA A 91 -62.69 -15.36 100.95
N ARG A 92 -63.87 -15.34 100.31
CA ARG A 92 -65.18 -15.32 101.01
C ARG A 92 -65.46 -16.63 101.77
N GLU A 93 -65.18 -17.78 101.16
CA GLU A 93 -65.32 -19.09 101.79
C GLU A 93 -64.37 -19.23 103.00
N MET A 94 -63.13 -18.72 102.89
CA MET A 94 -62.21 -18.67 104.03
C MET A 94 -62.79 -17.81 105.18
N GLN A 95 -63.34 -16.64 104.88
CA GLN A 95 -63.97 -15.77 105.88
C GLN A 95 -65.20 -16.43 106.52
N HIS A 96 -66.03 -17.11 105.73
CA HIS A 96 -67.18 -17.87 106.23
C HIS A 96 -66.75 -18.99 107.18
N ARG A 97 -65.69 -19.75 106.85
CA ARG A 97 -65.14 -20.79 107.75
C ARG A 97 -64.64 -20.27 109.08
N ILE A 98 -64.04 -19.07 109.10
CA ILE A 98 -63.60 -18.39 110.34
C ILE A 98 -64.84 -18.07 111.18
N GLN A 99 -65.83 -17.37 110.60
CA GLN A 99 -67.06 -17.00 111.31
C GLN A 99 -67.82 -18.22 111.85
N ASP A 100 -67.79 -19.34 111.11
CA ASP A 100 -68.40 -20.60 111.51
C ASP A 100 -67.65 -21.35 112.60
N ALA A 101 -66.33 -21.20 112.67
CA ALA A 101 -65.56 -21.69 113.82
C ALA A 101 -65.90 -20.87 115.09
N GLU A 102 -65.95 -19.54 114.98
CA GLU A 102 -66.31 -18.65 116.09
C GLU A 102 -67.74 -18.90 116.60
N ASN A 103 -68.71 -18.96 115.69
CA ASN A 103 -70.11 -19.23 116.06
C ASN A 103 -70.28 -20.60 116.72
N ARG A 104 -69.58 -21.63 116.23
CA ARG A 104 -69.57 -22.96 116.87
C ARG A 104 -68.95 -22.91 118.27
N HIS A 105 -67.84 -22.19 118.46
CA HIS A 105 -67.21 -22.03 119.77
C HIS A 105 -68.16 -21.35 120.76
N ALA A 106 -68.74 -20.21 120.37
CA ALA A 106 -69.68 -19.46 121.20
C ALA A 106 -70.96 -20.27 121.53
N ARG A 107 -71.41 -21.15 120.64
CA ARG A 107 -72.52 -22.09 120.93
C ARG A 107 -72.11 -23.15 121.95
N VAL A 108 -70.93 -23.76 121.82
CA VAL A 108 -70.43 -24.77 122.77
C VAL A 108 -70.27 -24.16 124.16
N GLU A 109 -69.65 -22.99 124.27
CA GLU A 109 -69.47 -22.27 125.53
C GLU A 109 -70.81 -21.95 126.23
N LYS A 110 -71.82 -21.51 125.47
CA LYS A 110 -73.19 -21.32 126.00
C LYS A 110 -73.84 -22.61 126.49
N LEU A 111 -73.67 -23.71 125.75
CA LEU A 111 -74.20 -25.02 126.12
C LEU A 111 -73.54 -25.56 127.40
N GLU A 112 -72.22 -25.41 127.54
CA GLU A 112 -71.48 -25.82 128.74
C GLU A 112 -71.85 -24.97 129.96
N ALA A 113 -71.96 -23.65 129.79
CA ALA A 113 -72.39 -22.74 130.85
C ALA A 113 -73.83 -23.05 131.33
N GLU A 114 -74.76 -23.30 130.40
CA GLU A 114 -76.13 -23.67 130.71
C GLU A 114 -76.23 -25.06 131.35
N ALA A 115 -75.49 -26.05 130.85
CA ALA A 115 -75.43 -27.39 131.44
C ALA A 115 -74.90 -27.34 132.89
N LYS A 116 -73.85 -26.55 133.14
CA LYS A 116 -73.30 -26.34 134.49
C LYS A 116 -74.31 -25.64 135.41
N ALA A 117 -74.88 -24.51 135.00
CA ALA A 117 -75.86 -23.78 135.81
C ALA A 117 -77.14 -24.62 136.07
N SER A 118 -77.58 -25.39 135.09
CA SER A 118 -78.69 -26.34 135.23
C SER A 118 -78.36 -27.48 136.18
N SER A 119 -77.12 -27.99 136.21
CA SER A 119 -76.68 -29.02 137.16
C SER A 119 -76.64 -28.46 138.59
N GLU A 120 -76.07 -27.26 138.78
CA GLU A 120 -75.99 -26.60 140.09
C GLU A 120 -77.39 -26.35 140.68
N LYS A 121 -78.34 -25.87 139.87
CA LYS A 121 -79.75 -25.69 140.28
C LYS A 121 -80.46 -27.02 140.55
N PHE A 122 -80.21 -28.05 139.74
CA PHE A 122 -80.80 -29.38 139.93
C PHE A 122 -80.32 -30.04 141.23
N ASP A 123 -79.03 -29.89 141.55
CA ASP A 123 -78.45 -30.36 142.82
C ASP A 123 -79.03 -29.59 144.02
N GLU A 124 -79.26 -28.28 143.91
CA GLU A 124 -79.91 -27.50 144.96
C GLU A 124 -81.36 -27.95 145.21
N ILE A 125 -82.15 -28.08 144.13
CA ILE A 125 -83.53 -28.60 144.20
C ILE A 125 -83.52 -30.01 144.83
N SER A 126 -82.61 -30.88 144.41
CA SER A 126 -82.45 -32.24 144.94
C SER A 126 -82.14 -32.25 146.44
N ARG A 127 -81.29 -31.35 146.93
CA ARG A 127 -81.01 -31.20 148.38
C ARG A 127 -82.22 -30.69 149.16
N ARG A 128 -82.97 -29.73 148.59
CA ARG A 128 -84.17 -29.17 149.22
C ARG A 128 -85.30 -30.21 149.38
N TRP A 129 -85.38 -31.23 148.51
CA TRP A 129 -86.33 -32.35 148.69
C TRP A 129 -86.08 -33.15 149.98
N SER A 130 -84.83 -33.35 150.38
CA SER A 130 -84.50 -33.98 151.67
C SER A 130 -84.96 -33.14 152.87
N ALA A 131 -84.97 -31.80 152.73
CA ALA A 131 -85.50 -30.90 153.75
C ALA A 131 -87.05 -30.89 153.77
N ALA A 132 -87.70 -31.04 152.62
CA ALA A 132 -89.17 -31.15 152.51
C ALA A 132 -89.70 -32.35 153.31
N HIS A 133 -89.02 -33.49 153.24
CA HIS A 133 -89.39 -34.70 153.98
C HIS A 133 -89.31 -34.52 155.52
N MET A 134 -88.63 -33.50 156.02
CA MET A 134 -88.48 -33.21 157.46
C MET A 134 -89.52 -32.21 157.99
N LYS A 135 -90.50 -31.78 157.17
CA LYS A 135 -91.57 -30.86 157.59
C LYS A 135 -92.81 -31.62 158.09
N GLU A 136 -93.10 -31.49 159.38
CA GLU A 136 -94.30 -32.06 160.01
C GLU A 136 -95.55 -31.14 159.89
N ILE A 137 -95.36 -29.85 159.63
CA ILE A 137 -96.43 -28.86 159.50
C ILE A 137 -96.91 -28.81 158.04
N PRO A 138 -98.21 -29.08 157.73
CA PRO A 138 -98.72 -29.10 156.36
C PRO A 138 -98.60 -27.77 155.61
N HIS A 139 -98.65 -26.63 156.31
CA HIS A 139 -98.53 -25.30 155.71
C HIS A 139 -97.07 -25.04 155.25
N ASP A 140 -96.09 -25.21 156.14
CA ASP A 140 -94.66 -25.17 155.81
C ASP A 140 -94.28 -26.11 154.66
N LEU A 141 -94.88 -27.30 154.62
CA LEU A 141 -94.65 -28.26 153.54
C LEU A 141 -95.25 -27.75 152.22
N HIS A 142 -96.46 -27.19 152.23
CA HIS A 142 -97.07 -26.60 151.04
C HIS A 142 -96.24 -25.44 150.48
N ASP A 143 -95.80 -24.51 151.32
CA ASP A 143 -94.99 -23.37 150.88
C ASP A 143 -93.66 -23.81 150.28
N MET A 144 -92.99 -24.81 150.86
CA MET A 144 -91.76 -25.38 150.28
C MET A 144 -92.02 -26.13 148.96
N LEU A 145 -93.14 -26.85 148.84
CA LEU A 145 -93.52 -27.52 147.58
C LEU A 145 -93.84 -26.51 146.47
N VAL A 146 -94.41 -25.35 146.80
CA VAL A 146 -94.63 -24.24 145.87
C VAL A 146 -93.29 -23.61 145.47
N GLU A 147 -92.36 -23.39 146.41
CA GLU A 147 -91.01 -22.89 146.12
C GLU A 147 -90.21 -23.88 145.23
N GLN A 148 -90.30 -25.18 145.50
CA GLN A 148 -89.66 -26.23 144.70
C GLN A 148 -90.25 -26.35 143.30
N THR A 149 -91.59 -26.31 143.17
CA THR A 149 -92.26 -26.25 141.85
C THR A 149 -91.76 -25.05 141.06
N ARG A 150 -91.74 -23.84 141.67
CA ARG A 150 -91.22 -22.63 141.04
C ARG A 150 -89.74 -22.73 140.65
N SER A 151 -88.94 -23.47 141.42
CA SER A 151 -87.52 -23.69 141.14
C SER A 151 -87.33 -24.63 139.94
N CYS A 152 -88.13 -25.69 139.84
CA CYS A 152 -88.22 -26.55 138.66
C CYS A 152 -88.70 -25.77 137.41
N ASP A 153 -89.76 -24.97 137.53
CA ASP A 153 -90.29 -24.14 136.44
C ASP A 153 -89.22 -23.17 135.92
N THR A 154 -88.41 -22.58 136.82
CA THR A 154 -87.30 -21.69 136.44
C THR A 154 -86.24 -22.41 135.60
N VAL A 155 -85.90 -23.66 135.92
CA VAL A 155 -84.98 -24.48 135.12
C VAL A 155 -85.60 -24.84 133.76
N VAL A 156 -86.89 -25.19 133.74
CA VAL A 156 -87.62 -25.49 132.49
C VAL A 156 -87.69 -24.25 131.58
N ASP A 157 -87.94 -23.07 132.13
CA ASP A 157 -87.93 -21.80 131.41
C ASP A 157 -86.56 -21.46 130.82
N GLU A 158 -85.47 -21.76 131.53
CA GLU A 158 -84.11 -21.58 131.03
C GLU A 158 -83.76 -22.55 129.90
N LYS A 159 -84.14 -23.83 130.03
CA LYS A 159 -84.05 -24.82 128.94
C LYS A 159 -84.87 -24.38 127.72
N ASN A 160 -86.09 -23.90 127.92
CA ASN A 160 -86.96 -23.40 126.84
C ASN A 160 -86.37 -22.16 126.16
N LYS A 161 -85.75 -21.23 126.90
CA LYS A 161 -85.01 -20.08 126.34
C LYS A 161 -83.82 -20.54 125.49
N LEU A 162 -83.04 -21.53 125.97
CA LEU A 162 -81.94 -22.11 125.20
C LEU A 162 -82.43 -22.80 123.93
N ILE A 163 -83.50 -23.60 124.01
CA ILE A 163 -84.12 -24.26 122.84
C ILE A 163 -84.56 -23.23 121.81
N ASN A 164 -85.24 -22.16 122.23
CA ASN A 164 -85.66 -21.07 121.33
C ASN A 164 -84.46 -20.34 120.70
N HIS A 165 -83.37 -20.12 121.44
CA HIS A 165 -82.13 -19.54 120.92
C HIS A 165 -81.49 -20.44 119.85
N LEU A 166 -81.39 -21.75 120.12
CA LEU A 166 -80.84 -22.74 119.16
C LEU A 166 -81.72 -22.89 117.91
N GLN A 167 -83.05 -22.85 118.06
CA GLN A 167 -83.98 -22.85 116.92
C GLN A 167 -83.86 -21.58 116.06
N LEU A 168 -83.60 -20.42 116.68
CA LEU A 168 -83.34 -19.18 115.96
C LEU A 168 -81.99 -19.22 115.24
N GLU A 169 -80.95 -19.73 115.89
CA GLU A 169 -79.62 -19.92 115.29
C GLU A 169 -79.68 -20.89 114.09
N LEU A 170 -80.47 -21.97 114.18
CA LEU A 170 -80.69 -22.90 113.07
C LEU A 170 -81.37 -22.21 111.88
N LYS A 171 -82.42 -21.41 112.12
CA LYS A 171 -83.08 -20.63 111.06
C LYS A 171 -82.15 -19.60 110.42
N GLN A 172 -81.33 -18.92 111.22
CA GLN A 172 -80.30 -18.01 110.72
C GLN A 172 -79.29 -18.75 109.83
N LYS A 173 -78.92 -19.98 110.19
CA LYS A 173 -78.06 -20.83 109.37
C LYS A 173 -78.69 -21.27 108.06
N ASP A 174 -79.98 -21.61 108.05
CA ASP A 174 -80.72 -21.90 106.81
C ASP A 174 -80.79 -20.65 105.91
N ASP A 175 -81.10 -19.47 106.48
CA ASP A 175 -81.13 -18.20 105.76
C ASP A 175 -79.75 -17.83 105.17
N ASP A 176 -78.67 -18.02 105.92
CA ASP A 176 -77.30 -17.74 105.46
C ASP A 176 -76.85 -18.73 104.37
N TYR A 177 -77.18 -20.02 104.49
CA TYR A 177 -76.95 -21.01 103.44
C TYR A 177 -77.64 -20.63 102.12
N VAL A 178 -78.90 -20.15 102.19
CA VAL A 178 -79.63 -19.67 100.99
C VAL A 178 -78.99 -18.40 100.40
N LYS A 179 -78.44 -17.49 101.23
CA LYS A 179 -77.69 -16.31 100.74
C LYS A 179 -76.40 -16.73 100.05
N ASP A 180 -75.67 -17.69 100.61
CA ASP A 180 -74.38 -18.10 100.06
C ASP A 180 -74.53 -18.95 98.79
N LEU A 181 -75.58 -19.78 98.68
CA LEU A 181 -75.95 -20.40 97.41
C LEU A 181 -76.26 -19.37 96.30
N LYS A 182 -76.95 -18.27 96.63
CA LYS A 182 -77.22 -17.19 95.67
C LYS A 182 -75.93 -16.50 95.22
N LYS A 183 -75.05 -16.11 96.16
CA LYS A 183 -73.73 -15.54 95.84
C LYS A 183 -72.89 -16.48 94.97
N GLN A 184 -72.89 -17.79 95.28
CA GLN A 184 -72.16 -18.79 94.48
C GLN A 184 -72.73 -18.89 93.06
N SER A 185 -74.05 -18.78 92.87
CA SER A 185 -74.65 -18.67 91.53
C SER A 185 -74.18 -17.40 90.82
N GLU A 186 -74.29 -16.24 91.47
CA GLU A 186 -73.87 -14.94 90.93
C GLU A 186 -72.37 -14.93 90.55
N ASP A 187 -71.51 -15.57 91.34
CA ASP A 187 -70.08 -15.76 91.06
C ASP A 187 -69.83 -16.67 89.84
N VAL A 188 -70.60 -17.76 89.70
CA VAL A 188 -70.51 -18.65 88.54
C VAL A 188 -71.00 -17.96 87.27
N ASP A 189 -72.12 -17.24 87.34
CA ASP A 189 -72.66 -16.46 86.23
C ASP A 189 -71.68 -15.37 85.78
N LEU A 190 -71.07 -14.64 86.72
CA LEU A 190 -70.00 -13.66 86.44
C LEU A 190 -68.74 -14.32 85.85
N MET A 191 -68.38 -15.53 86.28
CA MET A 191 -67.26 -16.27 85.71
C MET A 191 -67.55 -16.67 84.26
N ILE A 192 -68.76 -17.13 83.97
CA ILE A 192 -69.22 -17.46 82.61
C ILE A 192 -69.21 -16.22 81.72
N GLU A 193 -69.76 -15.09 82.19
CA GLU A 193 -69.77 -13.82 81.45
C GLU A 193 -68.34 -13.39 81.06
N ARG A 194 -67.41 -13.39 82.02
CA ARG A 194 -65.99 -13.05 81.77
C ARG A 194 -65.30 -14.03 80.84
N MET A 195 -65.60 -15.34 80.94
CA MET A 195 -65.05 -16.34 80.03
C MET A 195 -65.58 -16.17 78.60
N GLU A 196 -66.87 -15.89 78.44
CA GLU A 196 -67.45 -15.57 77.13
C GLU A 196 -66.85 -14.30 76.52
N GLU A 197 -66.70 -13.24 77.31
CA GLU A 197 -66.08 -11.99 76.87
C GLU A 197 -64.61 -12.21 76.49
N GLN A 198 -63.85 -12.97 77.30
CA GLN A 198 -62.48 -13.36 76.97
C GLN A 198 -62.40 -14.14 75.65
N VAL A 199 -63.31 -15.10 75.42
CA VAL A 199 -63.38 -15.86 74.16
C VAL A 199 -63.73 -14.95 72.97
N LYS A 200 -64.71 -14.06 73.13
CA LYS A 200 -65.09 -13.08 72.08
C LYS A 200 -63.90 -12.17 71.73
N ASN A 201 -63.22 -11.62 72.74
CA ASN A 201 -62.07 -10.73 72.59
C ASN A 201 -60.86 -11.46 71.97
N LEU A 202 -60.47 -12.63 72.48
CA LEU A 202 -59.42 -13.45 71.89
C LEU A 202 -59.73 -13.79 70.43
N THR A 203 -60.95 -14.24 70.12
CA THR A 203 -61.31 -14.62 68.74
C THR A 203 -61.29 -13.42 67.80
N LYS A 204 -61.64 -12.22 68.27
CA LYS A 204 -61.49 -10.98 67.50
C LYS A 204 -60.01 -10.67 67.26
N SER A 205 -59.19 -10.61 68.31
CA SER A 205 -57.76 -10.31 68.19
C SER A 205 -57.01 -11.34 67.34
N TYR A 206 -57.33 -12.63 67.42
CA TYR A 206 -56.74 -13.64 66.51
C TYR A 206 -57.03 -13.33 65.03
N ARG A 207 -58.22 -12.83 64.68
CA ARG A 207 -58.54 -12.42 63.30
C ARG A 207 -57.79 -11.14 62.92
N ASP A 208 -57.79 -10.14 63.80
CA ASP A 208 -57.14 -8.85 63.56
C ASP A 208 -55.61 -9.00 63.39
N GLU A 209 -54.97 -9.85 64.18
CA GLU A 209 -53.54 -10.17 64.08
C GLU A 209 -53.21 -11.02 62.85
N LEU A 210 -54.07 -11.98 62.47
CA LEU A 210 -53.91 -12.72 61.20
C LEU A 210 -53.97 -11.79 59.98
N LEU A 211 -54.89 -10.83 59.97
CA LEU A 211 -54.97 -9.81 58.91
C LEU A 211 -53.73 -8.91 58.89
N GLN A 212 -53.18 -8.52 60.04
CA GLN A 212 -51.93 -7.76 60.11
C GLN A 212 -50.74 -8.56 59.55
N ILE A 213 -50.62 -9.84 59.91
CA ILE A 213 -49.60 -10.74 59.36
C ILE A 213 -49.75 -10.87 57.83
N GLU A 214 -50.96 -11.09 57.32
CA GLU A 214 -51.21 -11.19 55.87
C GLU A 214 -50.82 -9.89 55.15
N ASN A 215 -51.25 -8.73 55.67
CA ASN A 215 -50.90 -7.43 55.12
C ASN A 215 -49.38 -7.20 55.10
N ALA A 216 -48.66 -7.56 56.18
CA ALA A 216 -47.20 -7.44 56.24
C ALA A 216 -46.50 -8.29 55.16
N PHE A 217 -46.95 -9.53 54.91
CA PHE A 217 -46.44 -10.35 53.81
C PHE A 217 -46.80 -9.83 52.42
N VAL A 218 -48.01 -9.26 52.25
CA VAL A 218 -48.43 -8.64 50.99
C VAL A 218 -47.57 -7.41 50.69
N ASP A 219 -47.25 -6.58 51.69
CA ASP A 219 -46.38 -5.42 51.57
C ASP A 219 -44.90 -5.78 51.37
N GLU A 220 -44.41 -6.83 52.05
CA GLU A 220 -43.07 -7.38 51.80
C GLU A 220 -42.95 -7.87 50.35
N ARG A 221 -43.92 -8.65 49.86
CA ARG A 221 -43.98 -9.07 48.46
C ARG A 221 -44.10 -7.88 47.49
N SER A 222 -44.89 -6.87 47.83
CA SER A 222 -45.08 -5.64 47.05
C SER A 222 -43.77 -4.84 46.93
N THR A 223 -43.03 -4.67 48.02
CA THR A 223 -41.74 -3.97 48.03
C THR A 223 -40.65 -4.77 47.31
N ALA A 224 -40.59 -6.10 47.49
CA ALA A 224 -39.69 -6.98 46.74
C ALA A 224 -39.94 -6.90 45.22
N LEU A 225 -41.20 -7.01 44.78
CA LEU A 225 -41.58 -6.88 43.36
C LEU A 225 -41.24 -5.48 42.79
N LYS A 226 -41.51 -4.40 43.55
CA LYS A 226 -41.13 -3.03 43.14
C LYS A 226 -39.62 -2.88 43.00
N ASN A 227 -38.84 -3.46 43.90
CA ASN A 227 -37.37 -3.41 43.84
C ASN A 227 -36.82 -4.20 42.65
N GLN A 228 -37.34 -5.40 42.39
CA GLN A 228 -36.94 -6.19 41.21
C GLN A 228 -37.36 -5.52 39.90
N ARG A 229 -38.56 -4.91 39.84
CA ARG A 229 -39.00 -4.11 38.69
C ARG A 229 -38.08 -2.90 38.47
N LYS A 230 -37.69 -2.16 39.50
CA LYS A 230 -36.71 -1.06 39.39
C LYS A 230 -35.36 -1.54 38.87
N LYS A 231 -34.84 -2.68 39.37
CA LYS A 231 -33.59 -3.29 38.88
C LYS A 231 -33.71 -3.64 37.38
N TRP A 232 -34.81 -4.29 36.98
CA TRP A 232 -35.08 -4.64 35.58
C TRP A 232 -35.21 -3.42 34.67
N ASP A 233 -36.02 -2.44 35.04
CA ASP A 233 -36.23 -1.23 34.23
C ASP A 233 -34.90 -0.44 34.10
N GLY A 234 -34.07 -0.44 35.15
CA GLY A 234 -32.71 0.10 35.11
C GLY A 234 -31.77 -0.65 34.17
N THR A 235 -31.74 -1.99 34.18
CA THR A 235 -30.90 -2.76 33.23
C THR A 235 -31.38 -2.64 31.79
N VAL A 236 -32.69 -2.48 31.57
CA VAL A 236 -33.27 -2.18 30.24
C VAL A 236 -32.86 -0.79 29.77
N SER A 237 -32.90 0.24 30.62
CA SER A 237 -32.42 1.60 30.27
C SER A 237 -30.93 1.58 29.89
N GLN A 238 -30.08 0.97 30.73
CA GLN A 238 -28.64 0.86 30.45
C GLN A 238 -28.35 0.09 29.16
N ARG A 239 -29.17 -0.93 28.81
CA ARG A 239 -29.05 -1.61 27.52
C ARG A 239 -29.40 -0.66 26.37
N GLY A 240 -30.49 0.09 26.49
CA GLY A 240 -30.91 1.09 25.49
C GLY A 240 -29.85 2.15 25.25
N GLU A 241 -29.29 2.73 26.32
CA GLU A 241 -28.20 3.71 26.28
C GLU A 241 -26.96 3.15 25.54
N ARG A 242 -26.53 1.92 25.86
CA ARG A 242 -25.40 1.26 25.18
C ARG A 242 -25.68 0.97 23.70
N GLU A 243 -26.92 0.61 23.35
CA GLU A 243 -27.33 0.41 21.95
C GLU A 243 -27.35 1.74 21.18
N GLU A 244 -27.81 2.83 21.81
CA GLU A 244 -27.79 4.18 21.24
C GLU A 244 -26.34 4.67 21.02
N ASP A 245 -25.45 4.50 21.99
CA ASP A 245 -24.05 4.89 21.88
C ASP A 245 -23.29 4.06 20.83
N TYR A 246 -23.60 2.76 20.71
CA TYR A 246 -23.10 1.94 19.61
C TYR A 246 -23.57 2.46 18.24
N LEU A 247 -24.84 2.85 18.12
CA LEU A 247 -25.38 3.44 16.90
C LEU A 247 -24.72 4.79 16.58
N LYS A 248 -24.55 5.70 17.56
CA LYS A 248 -23.83 6.97 17.39
C LYS A 248 -22.39 6.74 16.91
N MET A 249 -21.66 5.81 17.53
CA MET A 249 -20.30 5.46 17.14
C MET A 249 -20.24 4.88 15.72
N ARG A 250 -21.24 4.09 15.32
CA ARG A 250 -21.36 3.57 13.95
C ARG A 250 -21.69 4.68 12.95
N PHE A 251 -22.61 5.59 13.26
CA PHE A 251 -22.93 6.75 12.41
C PHE A 251 -21.69 7.62 12.19
N LYS A 252 -20.99 7.99 13.28
CA LYS A 252 -19.76 8.78 13.19
C LYS A 252 -18.69 8.11 12.32
N ARG A 253 -18.51 6.79 12.43
CA ARG A 253 -17.56 6.06 11.57
C ARG A 253 -17.96 6.11 10.09
N VAL A 254 -19.25 6.09 9.76
CA VAL A 254 -19.73 6.23 8.39
C VAL A 254 -19.47 7.64 7.87
N GLU A 255 -19.76 8.67 8.68
CA GLU A 255 -19.47 10.07 8.40
C GLU A 255 -17.95 10.32 8.21
N ASP A 256 -17.09 9.77 9.07
CA ASP A 256 -15.63 9.82 8.93
C ASP A 256 -15.15 9.20 7.60
N HIS A 257 -15.77 8.09 7.16
CA HIS A 257 -15.46 7.46 5.87
C HIS A 257 -16.00 8.24 4.66
N GLU A 258 -17.16 8.88 4.77
CA GLU A 258 -17.72 9.74 3.73
C GLU A 258 -16.84 10.99 3.52
N ASN A 259 -16.43 11.63 4.62
CA ASN A 259 -15.46 12.73 4.61
C ASN A 259 -14.10 12.32 4.01
N GLN A 260 -13.62 11.10 4.27
CA GLN A 260 -12.41 10.55 3.64
C GLN A 260 -12.57 10.36 2.13
N LEU A 261 -13.73 9.84 1.67
CA LEU A 261 -14.02 9.66 0.25
C LEU A 261 -14.12 11.00 -0.50
N ASP A 262 -14.74 12.01 0.10
CA ASP A 262 -14.83 13.35 -0.51
C ASP A 262 -13.49 14.09 -0.50
N SER A 263 -12.66 13.90 0.54
CA SER A 263 -11.28 14.37 0.55
C SER A 263 -10.46 13.74 -0.58
N LEU A 264 -10.58 12.42 -0.79
CA LEU A 264 -9.92 11.71 -1.89
C LEU A 264 -10.40 12.19 -3.26
N ARG A 265 -11.72 12.32 -3.47
CA ARG A 265 -12.28 12.86 -4.73
C ARG A 265 -11.76 14.26 -5.04
N THR A 266 -11.60 15.09 -4.02
CA THR A 266 -11.07 16.46 -4.17
C THR A 266 -9.59 16.41 -4.56
N ASN A 267 -8.78 15.63 -3.84
CA ASN A 267 -7.36 15.43 -4.16
C ASN A 267 -7.15 14.86 -5.57
N ASP A 268 -7.89 13.82 -5.97
CA ASP A 268 -7.82 13.21 -7.31
C ASP A 268 -8.15 14.25 -8.40
N THR A 269 -9.11 15.14 -8.13
CA THR A 269 -9.50 16.23 -9.04
C THR A 269 -8.40 17.30 -9.12
N GLU A 270 -7.75 17.64 -8.00
CA GLU A 270 -6.62 18.56 -7.96
C GLU A 270 -5.38 17.98 -8.67
N GLU A 271 -5.06 16.70 -8.46
CA GLU A 271 -3.99 15.98 -9.16
C GLU A 271 -4.25 15.92 -10.67
N TYR A 272 -5.47 15.57 -11.08
CA TYR A 272 -5.88 15.60 -12.48
C TYR A 272 -5.71 17.00 -13.09
N ASN A 273 -6.19 18.05 -12.40
CA ASN A 273 -6.04 19.43 -12.86
C ASN A 273 -4.56 19.85 -12.95
N MET A 274 -3.73 19.47 -11.98
CA MET A 274 -2.29 19.72 -12.01
C MET A 274 -1.60 19.02 -13.19
N VAL A 275 -1.92 17.75 -13.44
CA VAL A 275 -1.36 16.99 -14.59
C VAL A 275 -1.84 17.58 -15.91
N LYS A 276 -3.12 17.95 -16.00
CA LYS A 276 -3.70 18.63 -17.16
C LYS A 276 -2.98 19.95 -17.46
N ILE A 277 -2.79 20.83 -16.46
CA ILE A 277 -2.09 22.10 -16.62
C ILE A 277 -0.64 21.87 -17.09
N LYS A 278 0.07 20.88 -16.54
CA LYS A 278 1.43 20.52 -16.98
C LYS A 278 1.45 20.12 -18.45
N LEU A 279 0.57 19.20 -18.87
CA LEU A 279 0.49 18.74 -20.25
C LEU A 279 0.06 19.85 -21.23
N GLU A 280 -0.89 20.71 -20.85
CA GLU A 280 -1.29 21.88 -21.64
C GLU A 280 -0.13 22.88 -21.79
N THR A 281 0.70 23.05 -20.75
CA THR A 281 1.91 23.89 -20.79
C THR A 281 2.98 23.28 -21.68
N ASP A 282 3.24 21.98 -21.58
CA ASP A 282 4.21 21.28 -22.43
C ASP A 282 3.80 21.33 -23.91
N VAL A 283 2.51 21.20 -24.22
CA VAL A 283 1.98 21.39 -25.58
C VAL A 283 2.24 22.80 -26.08
N GLN A 284 1.96 23.84 -25.28
CA GLN A 284 2.24 25.24 -25.66
C GLN A 284 3.74 25.48 -25.92
N ILE A 285 4.63 24.90 -25.11
CA ILE A 285 6.08 24.99 -25.30
C ILE A 285 6.50 24.30 -26.60
N LEU A 286 5.97 23.10 -26.89
CA LEU A 286 6.27 22.35 -28.12
C LEU A 286 5.74 23.08 -29.37
N GLU A 287 4.54 23.68 -29.30
CA GLU A 287 3.99 24.52 -30.37
C GLU A 287 4.88 25.75 -30.63
N GLN A 288 5.34 26.42 -29.56
CA GLN A 288 6.27 27.55 -29.67
C GLN A 288 7.60 27.15 -30.30
N GLN A 289 8.19 26.03 -29.86
CA GLN A 289 9.43 25.49 -30.44
C GLN A 289 9.25 25.12 -31.92
N LEU A 290 8.13 24.48 -32.27
CA LEU A 290 7.82 24.11 -33.65
C LEU A 290 7.60 25.34 -34.55
N GLN A 291 6.98 26.40 -34.03
CA GLN A 291 6.81 27.65 -34.76
C GLN A 291 8.15 28.41 -34.92
N GLN A 292 9.01 28.39 -33.90
CA GLN A 292 10.36 28.93 -33.96
C GLN A 292 11.23 28.15 -34.96
N MET A 293 11.11 26.82 -35.00
CA MET A 293 11.76 25.94 -35.96
C MET A 293 11.27 26.17 -37.40
N LYS A 294 9.96 26.38 -37.60
CA LYS A 294 9.41 26.79 -38.91
C LYS A 294 10.02 28.11 -39.39
N ALA A 295 10.14 29.11 -38.50
CA ALA A 295 10.74 30.39 -38.83
C ALA A 295 12.24 30.27 -39.20
N THR A 296 13.01 29.44 -38.48
CA THR A 296 14.43 29.21 -38.83
C THR A 296 14.58 28.41 -40.13
N TYR A 297 13.71 27.43 -40.40
CA TYR A 297 13.69 26.74 -41.70
C TYR A 297 13.31 27.67 -42.85
N GLN A 298 12.31 28.54 -42.68
CA GLN A 298 11.96 29.53 -43.71
C GLN A 298 13.13 30.49 -44.00
N LEU A 299 13.77 31.03 -42.96
CA LEU A 299 14.96 31.86 -43.09
C LEU A 299 16.10 31.12 -43.81
N ASN A 300 16.31 29.84 -43.51
CA ASN A 300 17.35 29.03 -44.16
C ASN A 300 16.98 28.67 -45.60
N GLN A 301 15.69 28.49 -45.92
CA GLN A 301 15.21 28.31 -47.29
C GLN A 301 15.43 29.58 -48.11
N GLU A 302 15.11 30.76 -47.58
CA GLU A 302 15.40 32.05 -48.24
C GLU A 302 16.91 32.28 -48.44
N LYS A 303 17.75 31.94 -47.46
CA LYS A 303 19.21 31.94 -47.60
C LYS A 303 19.70 30.96 -48.68
N LEU A 304 19.12 29.77 -48.76
CA LEU A 304 19.52 28.75 -49.73
C LEU A 304 19.11 29.16 -51.15
N GLU A 305 17.89 29.70 -51.31
CA GLU A 305 17.38 30.27 -52.56
C GLU A 305 18.26 31.42 -53.04
N TYR A 306 18.64 32.35 -52.14
CA TYR A 306 19.59 33.42 -52.45
C TYR A 306 20.96 32.88 -52.90
N ASN A 307 21.53 31.92 -52.16
CA ASN A 307 22.79 31.28 -52.56
C ASN A 307 22.68 30.57 -53.91
N PHE A 308 21.58 29.87 -54.18
CA PHE A 308 21.31 29.22 -55.46
C PHE A 308 21.23 30.24 -56.60
N GLN A 309 20.55 31.38 -56.41
CA GLN A 309 20.49 32.46 -57.40
C GLN A 309 21.88 33.06 -57.67
N VAL A 310 22.71 33.26 -56.64
CA VAL A 310 24.11 33.71 -56.78
C VAL A 310 24.96 32.69 -57.54
N LEU A 311 24.86 31.40 -57.20
CA LEU A 311 25.57 30.34 -57.92
C LEU A 311 25.11 30.23 -59.38
N LYS A 312 23.79 30.34 -59.63
CA LYS A 312 23.22 30.32 -60.98
C LYS A 312 23.71 31.51 -61.81
N LYS A 313 23.76 32.72 -61.24
CA LYS A 313 24.34 33.90 -61.91
C LYS A 313 25.82 33.68 -62.25
N ARG A 314 26.60 33.14 -61.30
CA ARG A 314 28.00 32.78 -61.51
C ARG A 314 28.19 31.70 -62.58
N ASP A 315 27.27 30.74 -62.71
CA ASP A 315 27.34 29.70 -63.74
C ASP A 315 26.87 30.20 -65.12
N GLU A 316 25.90 31.11 -65.18
CA GLU A 316 25.55 31.88 -66.38
C GLU A 316 26.78 32.66 -66.89
N GLU A 317 27.48 33.40 -66.01
CA GLU A 317 28.72 34.13 -66.31
C GLU A 317 29.88 33.20 -66.72
N ASN A 318 30.09 32.09 -66.01
CA ASN A 318 31.10 31.09 -66.36
C ASN A 318 30.78 30.43 -67.71
N THR A 319 29.51 30.20 -68.03
CA THR A 319 29.07 29.61 -69.30
C THR A 319 29.30 30.60 -70.45
N ILE A 320 28.98 31.88 -70.25
CA ILE A 320 29.33 32.95 -71.19
C ILE A 320 30.85 32.98 -71.42
N THR A 321 31.64 32.99 -70.35
CA THR A 321 33.11 33.01 -70.40
C THR A 321 33.70 31.79 -71.10
N LYS A 322 33.22 30.57 -70.77
CA LYS A 322 33.56 29.33 -71.48
C LYS A 322 33.19 29.41 -72.96
N SER A 323 32.04 29.97 -73.32
CA SER A 323 31.64 30.14 -74.73
C SER A 323 32.55 31.10 -75.50
N GLN A 324 33.03 32.16 -74.84
CA GLN A 324 33.96 33.13 -75.42
C GLN A 324 35.35 32.51 -75.60
N GLN A 325 35.87 31.80 -74.58
CA GLN A 325 37.14 31.09 -74.68
C GLN A 325 37.10 29.97 -75.71
N LYS A 326 36.03 29.16 -75.76
CA LYS A 326 35.84 28.13 -76.80
C LYS A 326 35.87 28.75 -78.21
N ARG A 327 35.16 29.87 -78.43
CA ARG A 327 35.22 30.64 -79.69
C ARG A 327 36.58 31.26 -80.00
N LYS A 328 37.44 31.48 -79.00
CA LYS A 328 38.83 31.94 -79.19
C LYS A 328 39.75 30.77 -79.54
N ILE A 329 39.58 29.62 -78.88
CA ILE A 329 40.30 28.37 -79.17
C ILE A 329 40.02 27.90 -80.60
N THR A 330 38.75 27.86 -81.04
CA THR A 330 38.41 27.46 -82.43
C THR A 330 39.10 28.35 -83.46
N ARG A 331 39.04 29.69 -83.30
CA ARG A 331 39.74 30.63 -84.19
C ARG A 331 41.26 30.41 -84.24
N LEU A 332 41.88 30.07 -83.10
CA LEU A 332 43.31 29.75 -83.04
C LEU A 332 43.63 28.40 -83.68
N GLN A 333 42.76 27.39 -83.54
CA GLN A 333 42.90 26.09 -84.20
C GLN A 333 42.71 26.19 -85.72
N ASP A 334 41.77 27.01 -86.20
CA ASP A 334 41.58 27.26 -87.64
C ASP A 334 42.80 27.95 -88.25
N ALA A 335 43.35 28.97 -87.56
CA ALA A 335 44.59 29.63 -87.96
C ALA A 335 45.76 28.63 -88.02
N LEU A 336 45.96 27.83 -86.96
CA LEU A 336 47.02 26.82 -86.86
C LEU A 336 46.90 25.75 -87.95
N ASN A 337 45.68 25.25 -88.21
CA ASN A 337 45.43 24.31 -89.31
C ASN A 337 45.71 24.93 -90.68
N SER A 338 45.35 26.21 -90.89
CA SER A 338 45.71 26.92 -92.12
C SER A 338 47.23 27.02 -92.33
N PHE A 339 47.99 27.25 -91.26
CA PHE A 339 49.45 27.28 -91.30
C PHE A 339 50.05 25.89 -91.52
N ARG A 340 49.53 24.83 -90.88
CA ARG A 340 49.94 23.44 -91.16
C ARG A 340 49.73 23.06 -92.62
N ILE A 341 48.59 23.42 -93.22
CA ILE A 341 48.30 23.16 -94.64
C ILE A 341 49.25 23.94 -95.56
N LYS A 342 49.57 25.20 -95.24
CA LYS A 342 50.55 26.00 -95.99
C LYS A 342 51.95 25.41 -95.91
N LEU A 343 52.41 25.04 -94.71
CA LEU A 343 53.72 24.42 -94.48
C LEU A 343 53.86 23.10 -95.24
N SER A 344 52.87 22.21 -95.11
CA SER A 344 52.86 20.91 -95.81
C SER A 344 52.86 21.07 -97.35
N LYS A 345 52.20 22.10 -97.89
CA LYS A 345 52.27 22.42 -99.32
C LYS A 345 53.67 22.90 -99.74
N GLN A 346 54.33 23.75 -98.95
CA GLN A 346 55.70 24.20 -99.23
C GLN A 346 56.70 23.06 -99.11
N GLU A 347 56.64 22.24 -98.05
CA GLU A 347 57.50 21.06 -97.90
C GLU A 347 57.37 20.08 -99.07
N LYS A 348 56.14 19.88 -99.58
CA LYS A 348 55.93 19.03 -100.75
C LYS A 348 56.52 19.67 -102.02
N HIS A 349 56.26 20.96 -102.26
CA HIS A 349 56.84 21.68 -103.41
C HIS A 349 58.36 21.56 -103.44
N TYR A 350 59.03 21.89 -102.34
CA TYR A 350 60.49 21.82 -102.26
C TYR A 350 61.05 20.39 -102.38
N LYS A 351 60.31 19.36 -101.94
CA LYS A 351 60.71 17.96 -102.16
C LYS A 351 60.60 17.55 -103.62
N ASP A 352 59.47 17.84 -104.27
CA ASP A 352 59.21 17.49 -105.67
C ASP A 352 60.20 18.22 -106.61
N GLU A 353 60.46 19.51 -106.33
CA GLU A 353 61.39 20.38 -107.07
C GLU A 353 62.86 19.95 -106.90
N ASN A 354 63.30 19.65 -105.68
CA ASN A 354 64.67 19.18 -105.42
C ASN A 354 64.91 17.77 -106.00
N GLN A 355 63.91 16.89 -105.99
CA GLN A 355 64.01 15.58 -106.63
C GLN A 355 64.17 15.71 -108.16
N SER A 356 63.39 16.59 -108.80
CA SER A 356 63.51 16.88 -110.24
C SER A 356 64.93 17.34 -110.61
N LEU A 357 65.50 18.28 -109.85
CA LEU A 357 66.85 18.80 -110.08
C LEU A 357 67.94 17.73 -109.89
N VAL A 358 67.79 16.83 -108.91
CA VAL A 358 68.72 15.70 -108.69
C VAL A 358 68.71 14.72 -109.86
N ASP A 359 67.53 14.42 -110.41
CA ASP A 359 67.39 13.46 -111.52
C ASP A 359 67.89 14.06 -112.85
N GLU A 360 67.67 15.36 -113.11
CA GLU A 360 68.29 16.07 -114.24
C GLU A 360 69.82 16.13 -114.13
N TYR A 361 70.35 16.42 -112.93
CA TYR A 361 71.80 16.47 -112.69
C TYR A 361 72.48 15.12 -112.95
N LYS A 362 71.89 14.01 -112.46
CA LYS A 362 72.38 12.65 -112.76
C LYS A 362 72.39 12.36 -114.26
N ARG A 363 71.28 12.68 -114.95
CA ARG A 363 71.13 12.41 -116.39
C ARG A 363 72.20 13.11 -117.22
N ILE A 364 72.51 14.37 -116.89
CA ILE A 364 73.55 15.16 -117.56
C ILE A 364 74.95 14.60 -117.23
N ALA A 365 75.21 14.24 -115.97
CA ALA A 365 76.51 13.69 -115.54
C ALA A 365 76.86 12.36 -116.24
N ASP A 366 75.89 11.47 -116.44
CA ASP A 366 76.10 10.19 -117.13
C ASP A 366 76.29 10.37 -118.64
N GLN A 367 75.54 11.27 -119.27
CA GLN A 367 75.75 11.65 -120.69
C GLN A 367 77.16 12.23 -120.92
N TYR A 368 77.67 13.06 -120.00
CA TYR A 368 79.01 13.63 -120.07
C TYR A 368 80.10 12.55 -119.95
N LYS A 369 79.90 11.55 -119.08
CA LYS A 369 80.79 10.39 -118.92
C LYS A 369 80.86 9.52 -120.18
N GLU A 370 79.72 9.24 -120.83
CA GLU A 370 79.72 8.49 -122.09
C GLU A 370 80.44 9.22 -123.22
N LEU A 371 80.16 10.52 -123.38
CA LEU A 371 80.74 11.33 -124.44
C LEU A 371 82.27 11.35 -124.36
N HIS A 372 82.81 11.54 -123.14
CA HIS A 372 84.25 11.56 -122.90
C HIS A 372 84.92 10.19 -123.14
N LYS A 373 84.19 9.08 -122.95
CA LYS A 373 84.66 7.72 -123.29
C LYS A 373 84.72 7.52 -124.81
N LYS A 374 83.67 7.93 -125.54
CA LYS A 374 83.58 7.83 -127.00
C LYS A 374 84.67 8.65 -127.69
N MET A 375 84.90 9.90 -127.24
CA MET A 375 85.94 10.80 -127.74
C MET A 375 87.34 10.15 -127.75
N ARG A 376 87.77 9.57 -126.62
CA ARG A 376 89.10 8.92 -126.51
C ARG A 376 89.25 7.68 -127.40
N HIS A 377 88.15 6.98 -127.69
CA HIS A 377 88.20 5.78 -128.53
C HIS A 377 88.38 6.14 -130.01
N PHE A 378 87.62 7.11 -130.52
CA PHE A 378 87.72 7.55 -131.92
C PHE A 378 89.10 8.14 -132.24
N SER A 379 89.62 9.09 -131.45
CA SER A 379 90.94 9.70 -131.71
C SER A 379 92.11 8.70 -131.69
N ALA A 380 91.98 7.57 -131.00
CA ALA A 380 92.98 6.50 -131.03
C ALA A 380 92.87 5.61 -132.28
N THR A 381 91.65 5.38 -132.77
CA THR A 381 91.39 4.55 -133.95
C THR A 381 91.71 5.27 -135.26
N ASP A 382 91.36 6.54 -135.39
CA ASP A 382 91.54 7.30 -136.63
C ASP A 382 93.02 7.55 -136.94
N ARG A 383 93.82 7.89 -135.91
CA ARG A 383 95.28 8.06 -136.05
C ARG A 383 95.98 6.79 -136.55
N LYS A 384 95.55 5.61 -136.07
CA LYS A 384 96.13 4.34 -136.49
C LYS A 384 95.79 3.99 -137.94
N LYS A 385 94.55 4.24 -138.37
CA LYS A 385 94.14 4.06 -139.78
C LYS A 385 94.93 4.96 -140.73
N PHE A 386 95.23 6.19 -140.32
CA PHE A 386 95.97 7.15 -141.14
C PHE A 386 97.43 6.73 -141.38
N GLU A 387 98.13 6.29 -140.33
CA GLU A 387 99.52 5.79 -140.43
C GLU A 387 99.64 4.55 -141.35
N ASP A 388 98.69 3.62 -141.26
CA ASP A 388 98.74 2.37 -142.05
C ASP A 388 98.45 2.60 -143.55
N VAL A 389 97.54 3.51 -143.89
CA VAL A 389 97.24 3.86 -145.31
C VAL A 389 98.39 4.62 -145.95
N TRP A 390 99.05 5.52 -145.21
CA TRP A 390 100.19 6.28 -145.74
C TRP A 390 101.34 5.35 -146.17
N ARG A 391 101.70 4.41 -145.29
CA ARG A 391 102.79 3.45 -145.49
C ARG A 391 102.60 2.59 -146.73
N MET A 392 101.38 2.12 -146.97
CA MET A 392 101.05 1.24 -148.10
C MET A 392 101.27 1.92 -149.47
N ASN A 393 100.85 3.17 -149.60
CA ASN A 393 100.99 3.92 -150.85
C ASN A 393 102.45 4.27 -151.17
N GLU A 394 103.29 4.48 -150.15
CA GLU A 394 104.70 4.83 -150.33
C GLU A 394 105.54 3.64 -150.87
N GLU A 395 105.18 2.41 -150.48
CA GLU A 395 105.78 1.17 -151.01
C GLU A 395 105.39 0.89 -152.48
N GLU A 396 104.12 1.10 -152.86
CA GLU A 396 103.68 0.90 -154.26
C GLU A 396 104.43 1.82 -155.24
N VAL A 397 104.63 3.09 -154.86
CA VAL A 397 105.32 4.09 -155.69
C VAL A 397 106.78 3.73 -155.94
N GLN A 398 107.51 3.23 -154.92
CA GLN A 398 108.89 2.76 -155.11
C GLN A 398 108.96 1.60 -156.14
N SER A 399 108.02 0.66 -156.10
CA SER A 399 108.01 -0.51 -157.00
C SER A 399 107.80 -0.16 -158.48
N LEU A 400 107.06 0.92 -158.76
CA LEU A 400 106.79 1.40 -160.12
C LEU A 400 108.00 2.10 -160.73
N VAL A 401 108.74 2.89 -159.95
CA VAL A 401 109.94 3.61 -160.40
C VAL A 401 111.04 2.64 -160.86
N GLU A 402 111.22 1.49 -160.20
CA GLU A 402 112.23 0.50 -160.61
C GLU A 402 111.90 -0.19 -161.94
N LYS A 403 110.62 -0.43 -162.24
CA LYS A 403 110.20 -1.02 -163.53
C LYS A 403 110.46 -0.10 -164.71
N VAL A 404 110.22 1.21 -164.54
CA VAL A 404 110.48 2.22 -165.58
C VAL A 404 111.97 2.30 -165.91
N LEU A 405 112.84 2.28 -164.90
CA LEU A 405 114.30 2.34 -165.09
C LEU A 405 114.85 1.13 -165.87
N LYS A 406 114.31 -0.08 -165.66
CA LYS A 406 114.70 -1.27 -166.43
C LYS A 406 114.21 -1.25 -167.88
N ALA A 407 113.04 -0.68 -168.14
CA ALA A 407 112.54 -0.53 -169.50
C ALA A 407 113.42 0.43 -170.31
N ASP A 408 113.85 1.53 -169.70
CA ASP A 408 114.71 2.55 -170.31
C ASP A 408 116.11 2.00 -170.69
N GLU A 409 116.75 1.25 -169.80
CA GLU A 409 118.03 0.56 -170.03
C GLU A 409 118.01 -0.37 -171.25
N THR A 410 116.88 -1.07 -171.45
CA THR A 410 116.70 -2.07 -172.51
C THR A 410 116.56 -1.42 -173.89
N ILE A 411 115.79 -0.32 -173.98
CA ILE A 411 115.56 0.44 -175.22
C ILE A 411 116.89 1.03 -175.74
N HIS A 412 117.68 1.63 -174.84
CA HIS A 412 118.95 2.26 -175.21
C HIS A 412 119.95 1.25 -175.81
N HIS A 413 120.07 0.05 -175.21
CA HIS A 413 121.04 -0.95 -175.67
C HIS A 413 120.64 -1.70 -176.95
N GLN A 414 119.37 -2.08 -177.11
CA GLN A 414 118.99 -3.01 -178.18
C GLN A 414 118.49 -2.36 -179.48
N GLN A 415 118.08 -1.08 -179.46
CA GLN A 415 117.46 -0.43 -180.63
C GLN A 415 118.17 0.84 -181.12
N LEU A 416 119.10 1.42 -180.34
CA LEU A 416 119.72 2.72 -180.67
C LEU A 416 121.24 2.71 -180.85
N GLY A 417 121.97 1.77 -180.23
CA GLY A 417 123.45 1.73 -180.31
C GLY A 417 124.15 2.88 -179.57
N LEU A 418 123.48 3.50 -178.58
CA LEU A 418 124.03 4.56 -177.73
C LEU A 418 124.23 4.05 -176.28
N PRO A 419 125.28 4.48 -175.57
CA PRO A 419 125.48 4.13 -174.17
C PRO A 419 124.43 4.83 -173.26
N TRP A 420 123.95 4.10 -172.25
CA TRP A 420 122.90 4.53 -171.32
C TRP A 420 123.42 4.96 -169.94
N HIS A 421 122.75 5.91 -169.27
CA HIS A 421 123.10 6.44 -167.95
C HIS A 421 121.85 6.66 -167.05
N PRO A 422 121.88 6.27 -165.75
CA PRO A 422 120.72 6.33 -164.85
C PRO A 422 120.55 7.66 -164.06
N PRO A 423 119.32 8.05 -163.67
CA PRO A 423 119.02 9.26 -162.90
C PRO A 423 119.06 9.09 -161.35
N GLU A 424 119.11 10.23 -160.66
CA GLU A 424 119.29 10.35 -159.20
C GLU A 424 118.00 10.11 -158.38
N LYS A 425 118.10 9.41 -157.24
CA LYS A 425 116.95 8.82 -156.49
C LYS A 425 116.65 9.45 -155.12
N SER A 426 117.04 10.70 -154.87
CA SER A 426 117.03 11.30 -153.51
C SER A 426 115.65 11.54 -152.88
N PHE A 427 114.58 11.68 -153.67
CA PHE A 427 113.23 12.01 -153.18
C PHE A 427 112.46 10.84 -152.53
N LEU A 428 112.99 9.61 -152.57
CA LEU A 428 112.31 8.38 -152.12
C LEU A 428 112.56 8.04 -150.63
N LYS A 429 112.88 9.03 -149.78
CA LYS A 429 113.34 8.82 -148.39
C LYS A 429 112.64 9.68 -147.32
N THR A 430 111.45 10.22 -147.60
CA THR A 430 110.75 11.14 -146.69
C THR A 430 109.42 10.57 -146.20
N SER A 431 109.48 9.61 -145.29
CA SER A 431 108.30 8.99 -144.68
C SER A 431 107.83 9.75 -143.42
N GLY A 432 106.71 10.48 -143.50
CA GLY A 432 106.06 11.09 -142.33
C GLY A 432 105.18 12.34 -142.60
N PRO A 433 103.86 12.29 -142.34
CA PRO A 433 102.97 13.46 -142.41
C PRO A 433 103.17 14.48 -141.28
N LEU A 434 102.98 15.76 -141.59
CA LEU A 434 103.12 16.91 -140.67
C LEU A 434 101.88 17.17 -139.81
N GLU A 435 102.11 17.74 -138.62
CA GLU A 435 101.10 18.18 -137.64
C GLU A 435 100.23 19.36 -138.14
N ILE A 436 99.10 19.59 -137.46
CA ILE A 436 98.45 20.91 -137.38
C ILE A 436 98.16 21.26 -135.92
N GLN A 437 98.57 22.46 -135.51
CA GLN A 437 98.35 23.08 -134.21
C GLN A 437 97.23 24.14 -134.30
N GLU A 438 96.29 24.16 -133.36
CA GLU A 438 95.46 25.33 -132.96
C GLU A 438 95.12 25.12 -131.46
N SER A 439 95.60 25.89 -130.48
CA SER A 439 95.40 27.32 -130.14
C SER A 439 94.07 27.63 -129.41
N ASP A 440 94.14 27.69 -128.08
CA ASP A 440 93.41 28.45 -127.02
C ASP A 440 92.10 29.25 -127.30
N PRO A 441 91.31 29.71 -126.27
CA PRO A 441 91.37 29.46 -124.80
C PRO A 441 89.98 29.24 -124.09
N ARG A 442 89.96 28.98 -122.77
CA ARG A 442 89.12 29.65 -121.71
C ARG A 442 89.05 28.91 -120.35
N PRO A 443 88.83 29.61 -119.22
CA PRO A 443 88.77 29.04 -117.86
C PRO A 443 87.42 28.38 -117.50
N THR A 444 87.45 27.41 -116.58
CA THR A 444 86.36 26.43 -116.37
C THR A 444 85.45 26.71 -115.16
N ALA A 445 84.15 26.45 -115.32
CA ALA A 445 83.07 26.77 -114.37
C ALA A 445 83.19 26.17 -112.94
N THR A 446 84.05 25.18 -112.73
CA THR A 446 84.31 24.56 -111.42
C THR A 446 84.93 25.51 -110.39
N SER A 447 85.56 26.61 -110.82
CA SER A 447 86.11 27.62 -109.90
C SER A 447 85.00 28.46 -109.23
N PHE A 448 84.03 28.94 -110.00
CA PHE A 448 82.98 29.86 -109.52
C PHE A 448 82.00 29.20 -108.54
N ALA A 449 81.62 27.94 -108.79
CA ALA A 449 80.66 27.23 -107.95
C ALA A 449 81.12 27.03 -106.50
N LYS A 450 82.44 27.04 -106.26
CA LYS A 450 83.03 26.79 -104.94
C LYS A 450 83.01 28.01 -104.01
N GLU A 451 82.90 29.21 -104.58
CA GLU A 451 82.94 30.49 -103.85
C GLU A 451 81.54 30.92 -103.37
N VAL A 452 80.50 30.63 -104.16
CA VAL A 452 79.10 30.98 -103.82
C VAL A 452 78.56 30.13 -102.66
N LEU A 453 78.94 28.85 -102.55
CA LEU A 453 78.46 27.98 -101.45
C LEU A 453 79.04 28.36 -100.08
N ALA A 454 80.21 28.99 -100.03
CA ALA A 454 80.86 29.37 -98.78
C ALA A 454 80.24 30.60 -98.09
N SER A 455 79.33 31.32 -98.75
CA SER A 455 78.82 32.62 -98.28
C SER A 455 77.40 32.58 -97.67
N SER A 456 76.69 31.43 -97.71
CA SER A 456 75.30 31.36 -97.23
C SER A 456 75.11 30.95 -95.76
N GLU A 457 76.12 30.41 -95.08
CA GLU A 457 75.98 29.87 -93.71
C GLU A 457 76.05 30.95 -92.58
N ALA A 458 76.23 32.23 -92.92
CA ALA A 458 76.61 33.27 -91.96
C ALA A 458 75.46 34.17 -91.43
N SER A 459 74.20 33.95 -91.81
CA SER A 459 73.11 34.90 -91.55
C SER A 459 71.77 34.27 -91.13
N THR A 460 71.53 34.13 -89.82
CA THR A 460 70.44 34.86 -89.11
C THR A 460 70.40 34.41 -87.63
N THR A 461 70.82 35.32 -86.76
CA THR A 461 70.72 35.24 -85.30
C THR A 461 69.88 36.41 -84.80
N MET A 462 69.34 36.32 -83.58
CA MET A 462 68.82 37.41 -82.70
C MET A 462 67.31 37.76 -82.71
N GLN A 463 66.70 37.55 -81.54
CA GLN A 463 65.76 38.41 -80.74
C GLN A 463 65.08 37.47 -79.70
N LYS A 464 65.27 37.51 -78.35
CA LYS A 464 65.24 38.60 -77.33
C LYS A 464 63.97 39.46 -77.48
N SER A 465 63.23 39.97 -76.47
CA SER A 465 63.42 40.16 -75.01
C SER A 465 62.08 40.71 -74.43
N ASP A 466 61.72 40.77 -73.13
CA ASP A 466 62.10 40.19 -71.82
C ASP A 466 60.96 40.62 -70.80
N ALA A 467 61.18 40.55 -69.46
CA ALA A 467 60.39 41.17 -68.34
C ALA A 467 59.02 40.58 -67.90
N GLU A 468 58.55 40.64 -66.64
CA GLU A 468 59.11 40.64 -65.25
C GLU A 468 57.97 40.99 -64.23
N VAL A 469 58.27 40.89 -62.92
CA VAL A 469 57.67 41.58 -61.73
C VAL A 469 56.67 40.82 -60.83
N GLU A 470 57.07 40.71 -59.54
CA GLU A 470 56.28 40.29 -58.37
C GLU A 470 55.36 41.40 -57.82
N ILE A 471 54.28 41.07 -57.10
CA ILE A 471 53.85 41.83 -55.89
C ILE A 471 53.35 40.87 -54.79
N LYS A 472 53.84 41.08 -53.56
CA LYS A 472 53.40 40.44 -52.29
C LYS A 472 52.26 41.24 -51.64
N VAL A 473 51.47 40.64 -50.74
CA VAL A 473 51.11 41.16 -49.39
C VAL A 473 50.40 40.02 -48.61
N ALA A 474 50.58 40.01 -47.29
CA ALA A 474 50.12 38.96 -46.37
C ALA A 474 48.92 39.42 -45.49
N PRO A 475 48.69 38.91 -44.25
CA PRO A 475 47.39 38.38 -43.84
C PRO A 475 46.58 39.33 -42.94
N ASN A 476 45.35 38.94 -42.56
CA ASN A 476 44.75 39.46 -41.34
C ASN A 476 43.85 38.45 -40.61
N VAL A 477 43.75 38.63 -39.29
CA VAL A 477 42.99 37.84 -38.31
C VAL A 477 41.84 38.70 -37.78
N GLY A 478 40.66 38.14 -37.48
CA GLY A 478 39.60 38.88 -36.80
C GLY A 478 38.28 38.12 -36.63
N CYS A 479 37.78 38.11 -35.39
CA CYS A 479 36.52 37.55 -34.88
C CYS A 479 35.31 37.56 -35.83
N CYS A 480 34.54 36.46 -35.85
CA CYS A 480 33.50 36.14 -34.86
C CYS A 480 33.11 34.65 -34.92
#